data_AF-A0A286EU40-F1
#
_entry.id   AF-A0A286EU40-F1
#
_cell.length_a   1.000
_cell.length_b   1.000
_cell.length_c   1.000
_cell.angle_alpha   90.00
_cell.angle_beta   90.00
_cell.angle_gamma   90.00
#
_symmetry.space_group_name_H-M   'P 1'
#
loop_
_entity.id
_entity.type
_entity.pdbx_description
1 polymer ?
#
loop_
_entity_poly.entity_id
_entity_poly.type
_entity_poly.pdbx_seq_one_letter_code
_entity_poly.pdbx_strand_id
1 'polypeptide(L)'
;MTTLRGRPTRGRNWLLRILAAALCFALLGAEPVALAGPATPYFSGQESFESTPVGSVPAPWKFVEYTPGVSTAQVVSGADGTHYLEITSPKPNHARLVATVAVKPNSIYLWHAMIRARGVDAGHVGALLNLDNDTGGTEPVRADTWSSADLYIRTGNQAELGITFGLGNFYGVTKGVADFDSLRFSEVSAIPAGASTKKLSTAAVAPGAASHAAQNLAAERLPSSPPKPIYPLLILLVLAIGGAVVLLRRSGATGSAPPVESPPDTEKPDVA
;
A
#
# COMPACT_ATOMS: atom_id res chain seq x y z
N MET A 1 85.84 3.82 11.29
CA MET A 1 84.73 4.57 10.65
C MET A 1 84.22 3.79 9.45
N THR A 2 83.06 3.15 9.54
CA THR A 2 82.13 2.87 8.41
C THR A 2 80.81 2.41 9.04
N THR A 3 79.78 3.27 8.98
CA THR A 3 78.45 3.03 9.54
C THR A 3 77.55 2.41 8.47
N LEU A 4 76.99 1.22 8.75
CA LEU A 4 76.00 0.53 7.93
C LEU A 4 74.67 1.29 7.94
N ARG A 5 74.19 1.77 6.78
CA ARG A 5 72.81 2.26 6.61
C ARG A 5 71.86 1.09 6.34
N GLY A 6 70.89 0.88 7.22
CA GLY A 6 69.77 -0.02 7.01
C GLY A 6 68.82 0.48 5.92
N ARG A 7 68.34 -0.44 5.06
CA ARG A 7 67.25 -0.18 4.09
C ARG A 7 65.90 -0.18 4.82
N PRO A 8 64.98 0.76 4.53
CA PRO A 8 63.63 0.70 5.07
C PRO A 8 62.80 -0.37 4.34
N THR A 9 62.20 -1.26 5.11
CA THR A 9 61.22 -2.25 4.66
C THR A 9 59.91 -1.54 4.28
N ARG A 10 59.59 -1.47 2.98
CA ARG A 10 58.25 -1.11 2.48
C ARG A 10 57.28 -2.26 2.79
N GLY A 11 56.87 -2.36 4.06
CA GLY A 11 55.96 -3.38 4.55
C GLY A 11 54.53 -3.15 4.07
N ARG A 12 53.94 -4.20 3.47
CA ARG A 12 52.62 -4.86 3.68
C ARG A 12 51.39 -4.09 4.23
N ASN A 13 51.46 -2.78 4.42
CA ASN A 13 50.41 -1.93 5.00
C ASN A 13 49.68 -1.11 3.93
N TRP A 14 50.20 -1.07 2.69
CA TRP A 14 49.59 -0.29 1.61
C TRP A 14 48.32 -0.96 1.05
N LEU A 15 48.32 -2.29 0.95
CA LEU A 15 47.14 -3.08 0.53
C LEU A 15 46.01 -3.02 1.56
N LEU A 16 46.34 -3.06 2.85
CA LEU A 16 45.36 -2.91 3.94
C LEU A 16 44.71 -1.51 3.94
N ARG A 17 45.48 -0.47 3.58
CA ARG A 17 44.94 0.90 3.46
C ARG A 17 44.05 1.08 2.24
N ILE A 18 44.33 0.40 1.12
CA ILE A 18 43.47 0.43 -0.07
C ILE A 18 42.18 -0.36 0.16
N LEU A 19 42.26 -1.53 0.81
CA LEU A 19 41.09 -2.33 1.17
C LEU A 19 40.19 -1.62 2.19
N ALA A 20 40.75 -0.94 3.19
CA ALA A 20 39.99 -0.16 4.16
C ALA A 20 39.30 1.06 3.51
N ALA A 21 39.96 1.72 2.55
CA ALA A 21 39.37 2.85 1.82
C ALA A 21 38.22 2.41 0.89
N ALA A 22 38.36 1.26 0.22
CA ALA A 22 37.29 0.68 -0.61
C ALA A 22 36.07 0.24 0.23
N LEU A 23 36.29 -0.29 1.43
CA LEU A 23 35.21 -0.68 2.34
C LEU A 23 34.48 0.54 2.93
N CYS A 24 35.18 1.65 3.20
CA CYS A 24 34.55 2.90 3.64
C CYS A 24 33.72 3.57 2.52
N PHE A 25 34.17 3.48 1.26
CA PHE A 25 33.41 4.02 0.13
C PHE A 25 32.13 3.20 -0.17
N ALA A 26 32.16 1.89 0.07
CA ALA A 26 30.99 1.03 -0.09
C ALA A 26 29.94 1.19 1.02
N LEU A 27 30.33 1.69 2.21
CA LEU A 27 29.44 1.90 3.36
C LEU A 27 28.80 3.30 3.41
N LEU A 28 29.28 4.27 2.63
CA LEU A 28 28.73 5.63 2.58
C LEU A 28 27.75 5.88 1.41
N GLY A 29 27.56 4.91 0.50
CA GLY A 29 26.80 5.12 -0.74
C GLY A 29 25.40 4.50 -0.81
N ALA A 30 24.96 3.78 0.23
CA ALA A 30 23.62 3.21 0.26
C ALA A 30 22.67 4.18 0.97
N GLU A 31 22.22 5.21 0.25
CA GLU A 31 21.01 5.93 0.63
C GLU A 31 19.88 4.89 0.76
N PRO A 32 19.13 4.83 1.87
CA PRO A 32 17.96 3.98 1.93
C PRO A 32 16.97 4.51 0.89
N VAL A 33 16.86 3.81 -0.25
CA VAL A 33 15.72 3.97 -1.14
C VAL A 33 14.53 3.49 -0.33
N ALA A 34 13.82 4.43 0.28
CA ALA A 34 12.50 4.18 0.81
C ALA A 34 11.68 3.67 -0.38
N LEU A 35 11.35 2.38 -0.39
CA LEU A 35 10.25 1.90 -1.20
C LEU A 35 9.01 2.64 -0.68
N ALA A 36 8.68 3.77 -1.32
CA ALA A 36 7.36 4.32 -1.21
C ALA A 36 6.42 3.17 -1.62
N GLY A 37 5.65 2.65 -0.66
CA GLY A 37 4.52 1.80 -0.99
C GLY A 37 3.65 2.50 -2.03
N PRO A 38 2.83 1.79 -2.80
CA PRO A 38 1.94 2.44 -3.77
C PRO A 38 1.18 3.54 -3.04
N ALA A 39 1.40 4.79 -3.44
CA ALA A 39 0.74 5.94 -2.83
C ALA A 39 -0.76 5.68 -2.95
N THR A 40 -1.45 5.48 -1.83
CA THR A 40 -2.90 5.45 -1.85
C THR A 40 -3.34 6.78 -2.45
N PRO A 41 -4.06 6.79 -3.58
CA PRO A 41 -4.43 8.04 -4.21
C PRO A 41 -5.20 8.89 -3.19
N TYR A 42 -4.87 10.18 -3.12
CA TYR A 42 -5.63 11.12 -2.31
C TYR A 42 -6.90 11.51 -3.05
N PHE A 43 -7.94 11.82 -2.29
CA PHE A 43 -9.10 12.47 -2.85
C PHE A 43 -8.73 13.90 -3.26
N SER A 44 -8.98 14.23 -4.52
CA SER A 44 -8.60 15.49 -5.17
C SER A 44 -9.44 16.68 -4.73
N GLY A 45 -10.47 16.44 -3.92
CA GLY A 45 -11.33 17.47 -3.33
C GLY A 45 -12.69 17.61 -4.00
N GLN A 46 -12.95 16.98 -5.15
CA GLN A 46 -14.29 16.97 -5.77
C GLN A 46 -14.59 15.62 -6.44
N GLU A 47 -15.83 15.12 -6.33
CA GLU A 47 -16.33 13.94 -7.04
C GLU A 47 -17.81 14.13 -7.37
N SER A 48 -18.16 13.82 -8.63
CA SER A 48 -19.52 13.87 -9.17
C SER A 48 -19.98 12.53 -9.74
N PHE A 49 -19.11 11.53 -9.77
CA PHE A 49 -19.34 10.18 -10.29
C PHE A 49 -19.67 10.05 -11.78
N GLU A 50 -19.89 11.16 -12.49
CA GLU A 50 -20.24 11.17 -13.93
C GLU A 50 -19.22 10.47 -14.83
N SER A 51 -17.92 10.59 -14.54
CA SER A 51 -16.86 9.90 -15.29
C SER A 51 -16.56 8.49 -14.78
N THR A 52 -17.25 8.05 -13.72
CA THR A 52 -17.01 6.74 -13.10
C THR A 52 -17.91 5.68 -13.72
N PRO A 53 -17.38 4.48 -14.06
CA PRO A 53 -18.20 3.38 -14.56
C PRO A 53 -19.27 2.96 -13.55
N VAL A 54 -20.51 2.80 -14.03
CA VAL A 54 -21.60 2.19 -13.25
C VAL A 54 -21.21 0.78 -12.79
N GLY A 55 -21.60 0.43 -11.57
CA GLY A 55 -21.26 -0.85 -10.93
C GLY A 55 -19.88 -0.88 -10.28
N SER A 56 -19.18 0.27 -10.21
CA SER A 56 -17.83 0.35 -9.61
C SER A 56 -17.77 1.25 -8.38
N VAL A 57 -16.71 1.10 -7.59
CA VAL A 57 -16.31 2.06 -6.56
C VAL A 57 -15.09 2.82 -7.09
N PRO A 58 -15.17 4.15 -7.31
CA PRO A 58 -14.07 4.90 -7.88
C PRO A 58 -12.91 5.02 -6.91
N ALA A 59 -11.69 4.93 -7.42
CA ALA A 59 -10.52 5.40 -6.68
C ALA A 59 -10.68 6.91 -6.41
N PRO A 60 -10.25 7.40 -5.23
CA PRO A 60 -9.49 6.70 -4.19
C PRO A 60 -10.34 6.00 -3.12
N TRP A 61 -11.66 5.96 -3.28
CA TRP A 61 -12.56 5.52 -2.25
C TRP A 61 -12.45 4.01 -2.01
N LYS A 62 -12.39 3.64 -0.73
CA LYS A 62 -12.40 2.25 -0.29
C LYS A 62 -13.69 1.97 0.45
N PHE A 63 -14.39 0.93 0.04
CA PHE A 63 -15.56 0.45 0.75
C PHE A 63 -15.15 -0.27 2.03
N VAL A 64 -15.75 0.12 3.14
CA VAL A 64 -15.53 -0.46 4.47
C VAL A 64 -16.88 -0.67 5.12
N GLU A 65 -17.09 -1.86 5.65
CA GLU A 65 -18.28 -2.21 6.40
C GLU A 65 -17.90 -2.84 7.75
N TYR A 66 -18.80 -2.74 8.72
CA TYR A 66 -18.58 -3.29 10.05
C TYR A 66 -18.72 -4.81 10.05
N THR A 67 -19.82 -5.33 9.49
CA THR A 67 -20.01 -6.77 9.25
C THR A 67 -19.76 -7.07 7.77
N PRO A 68 -18.68 -7.81 7.42
CA PRO A 68 -18.34 -8.12 6.04
C PRO A 68 -19.44 -8.91 5.29
N GLY A 69 -19.61 -8.60 4.01
CA GLY A 69 -20.54 -9.26 3.10
C GLY A 69 -22.02 -8.92 3.32
N VAL A 70 -22.32 -7.90 4.13
CA VAL A 70 -23.71 -7.50 4.40
C VAL A 70 -24.14 -6.38 3.47
N SER A 71 -23.30 -5.37 3.28
CA SER A 71 -23.61 -4.16 2.53
C SER A 71 -22.84 -4.13 1.21
N THR A 72 -23.30 -3.32 0.27
CA THR A 72 -22.61 -3.06 -1.00
C THR A 72 -22.50 -1.57 -1.26
N ALA A 73 -21.53 -1.19 -2.10
CA ALA A 73 -21.42 0.17 -2.62
C ALA A 73 -21.03 0.14 -4.09
N GLN A 74 -21.64 1.01 -4.89
CA GLN A 74 -21.35 1.14 -6.33
C GLN A 74 -21.90 2.45 -6.88
N VAL A 75 -21.29 2.96 -7.94
CA VAL A 75 -21.89 4.01 -8.77
C VAL A 75 -23.08 3.43 -9.53
N VAL A 76 -24.19 4.15 -9.54
CA VAL A 76 -25.41 3.82 -10.27
C VAL A 76 -25.83 5.00 -11.16
N SER A 77 -26.60 4.72 -12.20
CA SER A 77 -27.20 5.75 -13.05
C SER A 77 -28.63 6.02 -12.61
N GLY A 78 -28.94 7.29 -12.38
CA GLY A 78 -30.27 7.81 -12.09
C GLY A 78 -31.18 7.79 -13.30
N ALA A 79 -32.48 8.01 -13.05
CA ALA A 79 -33.48 8.03 -14.12
C ALA A 79 -33.28 9.17 -15.14
N ASP A 80 -32.60 10.24 -14.73
CA ASP A 80 -32.21 11.38 -15.57
C ASP A 80 -30.84 11.21 -16.25
N GLY A 81 -30.18 10.05 -16.03
CA GLY A 81 -28.87 9.73 -16.57
C GLY A 81 -27.68 10.23 -15.74
N THR A 82 -27.91 10.97 -14.65
CA THR A 82 -26.85 11.40 -13.73
C THR A 82 -26.31 10.21 -12.94
N HIS A 83 -25.04 10.24 -12.55
CA HIS A 83 -24.42 9.19 -11.76
C HIS A 83 -24.28 9.61 -10.30
N TYR A 84 -24.49 8.66 -9.40
CA TYR A 84 -24.25 8.87 -7.97
C TYR A 84 -23.76 7.58 -7.33
N LEU A 85 -23.12 7.66 -6.17
CA LEU A 85 -22.72 6.48 -5.42
C LEU A 85 -23.85 6.03 -4.51
N GLU A 86 -24.28 4.77 -4.66
CA GLU A 86 -25.27 4.12 -3.81
C GLU A 86 -24.59 3.15 -2.84
N ILE A 87 -24.96 3.22 -1.57
CA ILE A 87 -24.67 2.21 -0.55
C ILE A 87 -25.98 1.52 -0.18
N THR A 88 -26.03 0.20 -0.33
CA THR A 88 -27.19 -0.62 0.06
C THR A 88 -26.83 -1.51 1.23
N SER A 89 -27.68 -1.51 2.27
CA SER A 89 -27.57 -2.39 3.42
C SER A 89 -28.90 -3.09 3.71
N PRO A 90 -29.03 -4.40 3.39
CA PRO A 90 -30.27 -5.16 3.58
C PRO A 90 -30.53 -5.55 5.05
N LYS A 91 -29.52 -5.46 5.92
CA LYS A 91 -29.59 -5.74 7.36
C LYS A 91 -28.87 -4.61 8.11
N PRO A 92 -29.15 -4.38 9.40
CA PRO A 92 -28.44 -3.36 10.17
C PRO A 92 -26.92 -3.52 10.09
N ASN A 93 -26.24 -2.55 9.48
CA ASN A 93 -24.79 -2.49 9.38
C ASN A 93 -24.31 -1.02 9.46
N HIS A 94 -22.99 -0.84 9.54
CA HIS A 94 -22.33 0.44 9.31
C HIS A 94 -21.43 0.27 8.08
N ALA A 95 -21.80 0.91 6.97
CA ALA A 95 -21.11 0.80 5.70
C ALA A 95 -20.75 2.20 5.18
N ARG A 96 -19.49 2.39 4.78
CA ARG A 96 -18.93 3.70 4.42
C ARG A 96 -17.87 3.60 3.34
N LEU A 97 -17.67 4.70 2.64
CA LEU A 97 -16.52 4.89 1.77
C LEU A 97 -15.50 5.72 2.53
N VAL A 98 -14.23 5.35 2.40
CA VAL A 98 -13.11 6.00 3.06
C VAL A 98 -12.11 6.46 2.01
N ALA A 99 -11.69 7.72 2.09
CA ALA A 99 -10.56 8.24 1.32
C ALA A 99 -9.68 9.13 2.20
N THR A 100 -8.40 9.22 1.83
CA THR A 100 -7.46 10.15 2.47
C THR A 100 -7.46 11.48 1.71
N VAL A 101 -7.45 12.59 2.42
CA VAL A 101 -7.23 13.95 1.89
C VAL A 101 -6.02 14.59 2.54
N ALA A 102 -5.26 15.35 1.76
CA ALA A 102 -4.22 16.22 2.29
C ALA A 102 -4.85 17.48 2.89
N VAL A 103 -4.32 17.93 4.02
CA VAL A 103 -4.77 19.14 4.72
C VAL A 103 -3.59 19.94 5.24
N LYS A 104 -3.81 21.24 5.43
CA LYS A 104 -2.89 22.11 6.15
C LYS A 104 -3.17 22.02 7.64
N PRO A 105 -2.12 22.05 8.49
CA PRO A 105 -2.27 22.25 9.91
C PRO A 105 -3.06 23.54 10.24
N ASN A 106 -3.78 23.53 11.36
CA ASN A 106 -4.45 24.70 11.96
C ASN A 106 -5.38 25.47 11.00
N SER A 107 -5.97 24.78 10.03
CA SER A 107 -6.81 25.34 8.97
C SER A 107 -8.25 24.85 9.10
N ILE A 108 -9.18 25.45 8.36
CA ILE A 108 -10.60 25.07 8.37
C ILE A 108 -10.96 24.51 6.99
N TYR A 109 -11.67 23.40 6.99
CA TYR A 109 -12.17 22.74 5.79
C TYR A 109 -13.67 22.53 5.87
N LEU A 110 -14.34 22.53 4.72
CA LEU A 110 -15.71 22.09 4.53
C LEU A 110 -15.69 20.74 3.80
N TRP A 111 -16.29 19.73 4.42
CA TRP A 111 -16.65 18.47 3.80
C TRP A 111 -18.15 18.47 3.48
N HIS A 112 -18.48 18.40 2.20
CA HIS A 112 -19.82 18.59 1.67
C HIS A 112 -20.24 17.42 0.76
N ALA A 113 -21.53 17.11 0.77
CA ALA A 113 -22.18 16.23 -0.18
C ALA A 113 -23.67 16.55 -0.33
N MET A 114 -24.24 16.13 -1.46
CA MET A 114 -25.67 15.88 -1.58
C MET A 114 -25.94 14.44 -1.13
N ILE A 115 -26.93 14.26 -0.25
CA ILE A 115 -27.27 12.98 0.36
C ILE A 115 -28.77 12.75 0.28
N ARG A 116 -29.15 11.52 -0.02
CA ARG A 116 -30.52 11.01 0.05
C ARG A 116 -30.51 9.63 0.70
N ALA A 117 -31.55 9.27 1.45
CA ALA A 117 -31.65 7.95 2.06
C ALA A 117 -33.05 7.35 1.96
N ARG A 118 -33.15 6.04 1.76
CA ARG A 118 -34.38 5.28 1.60
C ARG A 118 -34.41 4.08 2.53
N GLY A 119 -35.60 3.74 3.04
CA GLY A 119 -35.78 2.53 3.85
C GLY A 119 -35.02 2.55 5.18
N VAL A 120 -34.63 3.74 5.65
CA VAL A 120 -34.02 3.96 6.96
C VAL A 120 -35.12 4.20 7.98
N ASP A 121 -35.17 3.38 9.02
CA ASP A 121 -36.14 3.53 10.10
C ASP A 121 -35.89 4.83 10.88
N ALA A 122 -36.95 5.60 11.21
CA ALA A 122 -36.84 6.94 11.79
C ALA A 122 -36.00 7.04 13.09
N GLY A 123 -35.93 5.96 13.87
CA GLY A 123 -35.15 5.89 15.11
C GLY A 123 -33.70 5.47 14.95
N HIS A 124 -33.24 5.12 13.74
CA HIS A 124 -31.87 4.67 13.48
C HIS A 124 -31.01 5.79 12.90
N VAL A 125 -29.69 5.61 12.92
CA VAL A 125 -28.76 6.53 12.25
C VAL A 125 -28.96 6.38 10.74
N GLY A 126 -29.12 7.49 10.03
CA GLY A 126 -29.23 7.52 8.57
C GLY A 126 -27.89 7.64 7.86
N ALA A 127 -27.91 8.26 6.69
CA ALA A 127 -26.73 8.57 5.89
C ALA A 127 -26.05 9.85 6.40
N LEU A 128 -24.73 9.90 6.45
CA LEU A 128 -23.99 11.05 7.00
C LEU A 128 -22.56 11.16 6.46
N LEU A 129 -21.98 12.35 6.67
CA LEU A 129 -20.55 12.61 6.46
C LEU A 129 -19.81 12.56 7.80
N ASN A 130 -18.61 11.98 7.82
CA ASN A 130 -17.80 11.85 9.04
C ASN A 130 -16.30 11.77 8.71
N LEU A 131 -15.44 11.79 9.73
CA LEU A 131 -14.04 11.43 9.63
C LEU A 131 -13.83 9.93 9.93
N ASP A 132 -12.81 9.33 9.32
CA ASP A 132 -12.48 7.92 9.58
C ASP A 132 -11.96 7.74 11.01
N ASN A 133 -12.37 6.66 11.66
CA ASN A 133 -12.12 6.36 13.08
C ASN A 133 -12.61 7.45 14.04
N ASP A 134 -13.60 8.25 13.62
CA ASP A 134 -14.23 9.26 14.46
C ASP A 134 -15.70 8.95 14.70
N THR A 135 -16.20 9.48 15.81
CA THR A 135 -17.49 9.19 16.42
C THR A 135 -18.59 10.22 16.14
N GLY A 136 -18.29 11.33 15.45
CA GLY A 136 -19.24 12.42 15.22
C GLY A 136 -19.13 13.08 13.84
N GLY A 137 -20.26 13.14 13.13
CA GLY A 137 -20.38 13.66 11.78
C GLY A 137 -21.50 14.69 11.61
N THR A 138 -22.09 14.76 10.42
CA THR A 138 -23.30 15.56 10.15
C THR A 138 -24.53 14.97 10.83
N GLU A 139 -25.61 15.75 10.90
CA GLU A 139 -26.93 15.21 11.21
C GLU A 139 -27.28 14.11 10.18
N PRO A 140 -27.75 12.92 10.62
CA PRO A 140 -28.03 11.86 9.67
C PRO A 140 -29.28 12.12 8.81
N VAL A 141 -29.11 11.99 7.49
CA VAL A 141 -30.17 12.07 6.49
C VAL A 141 -30.94 10.76 6.41
N ARG A 142 -32.26 10.85 6.47
CA ARG A 142 -33.18 9.69 6.48
C ARG A 142 -34.28 9.78 5.40
N ALA A 143 -34.34 10.91 4.71
CA ALA A 143 -35.41 11.22 3.77
C ALA A 143 -35.02 10.82 2.34
N ASP A 144 -36.02 10.36 1.58
CA ASP A 144 -35.88 10.04 0.15
C ASP A 144 -35.97 11.30 -0.71
N THR A 145 -35.21 12.32 -0.34
CA THR A 145 -35.04 13.55 -1.08
C THR A 145 -33.62 14.03 -0.91
N TRP A 146 -33.01 14.49 -1.99
CA TRP A 146 -31.67 15.05 -1.95
C TRP A 146 -31.62 16.25 -1.01
N SER A 147 -30.66 16.24 -0.10
CA SER A 147 -30.41 17.30 0.85
C SER A 147 -28.91 17.52 0.99
N SER A 148 -28.51 18.75 1.27
CA SER A 148 -27.10 19.07 1.51
C SER A 148 -26.70 18.68 2.92
N ALA A 149 -25.51 18.10 3.06
CA ALA A 149 -24.87 17.86 4.33
C ALA A 149 -23.48 18.50 4.36
N ASP A 150 -23.23 19.30 5.39
CA ASP A 150 -21.99 20.06 5.58
C ASP A 150 -21.35 19.73 6.93
N LEU A 151 -20.08 19.34 6.89
CA LEU A 151 -19.23 19.14 8.07
C LEU A 151 -18.02 20.07 7.99
N TYR A 152 -17.96 21.04 8.91
CA TYR A 152 -16.80 21.92 9.04
C TYR A 152 -15.76 21.27 9.94
N ILE A 153 -14.51 21.23 9.49
CA ILE A 153 -13.41 20.57 10.19
C ILE A 153 -12.32 21.59 10.45
N ARG A 154 -11.96 21.78 11.73
CA ARG A 154 -10.76 22.52 12.13
C ARG A 154 -9.64 21.55 12.40
N THR A 155 -8.58 21.63 11.60
CA THR A 155 -7.41 20.77 11.73
C THR A 155 -6.52 21.20 12.90
N GLY A 156 -5.78 20.24 13.45
CA GLY A 156 -4.71 20.44 14.41
C GLY A 156 -3.37 20.42 13.69
N ASN A 157 -2.46 19.53 14.07
CA ASN A 157 -1.12 19.45 13.47
C ASN A 157 -0.99 18.42 12.33
N GLN A 158 -2.03 17.67 12.03
CA GLN A 158 -2.01 16.68 10.98
C GLN A 158 -1.87 17.30 9.58
N ALA A 159 -1.22 16.57 8.67
CA ALA A 159 -1.09 16.90 7.25
C ALA A 159 -2.11 16.15 6.37
N GLU A 160 -2.82 15.18 6.94
CA GLU A 160 -3.77 14.32 6.23
C GLU A 160 -4.96 13.97 7.12
N LEU A 161 -6.10 13.67 6.51
CA LEU A 161 -7.30 13.15 7.18
C LEU A 161 -7.92 12.01 6.39
N GLY A 162 -8.47 11.04 7.10
CA GLY A 162 -9.44 10.12 6.53
C GLY A 162 -10.82 10.77 6.57
N ILE A 163 -11.45 10.97 5.42
CA ILE A 163 -12.84 11.43 5.31
C ILE A 163 -13.73 10.26 4.89
N THR A 164 -14.98 10.32 5.31
CA THR A 164 -15.96 9.27 5.07
C THR A 164 -17.32 9.85 4.75
N PHE A 165 -18.09 9.05 4.02
CA PHE A 165 -19.52 9.18 3.86
C PHE A 165 -20.11 7.79 3.86
N GLY A 166 -21.27 7.62 4.49
CA GLY A 166 -21.77 6.27 4.75
C GLY A 166 -23.17 6.23 5.33
N LEU A 167 -23.65 5.01 5.48
CA LEU A 167 -24.94 4.66 6.05
C LEU A 167 -24.72 3.97 7.41
N GLY A 168 -25.31 4.55 8.45
CA GLY A 168 -25.03 4.18 9.85
C GLY A 168 -23.73 4.80 10.37
N ASN A 169 -23.39 4.52 11.63
CA ASN A 169 -22.11 4.91 12.24
C ASN A 169 -21.67 3.91 13.32
N PHE A 170 -20.58 4.21 14.03
CA PHE A 170 -20.04 3.36 15.10
C PHE A 170 -21.02 3.06 16.25
N TYR A 171 -22.04 3.90 16.48
CA TYR A 171 -23.00 3.73 17.60
C TYR A 171 -24.41 3.38 17.15
N GLY A 172 -24.67 3.37 15.84
CA GLY A 172 -25.97 3.10 15.28
C GLY A 172 -25.80 2.46 13.92
N VAL A 173 -25.87 1.13 13.90
CA VAL A 173 -26.03 0.37 12.65
C VAL A 173 -27.43 0.57 12.10
N THR A 174 -27.58 0.48 10.79
CA THR A 174 -28.86 0.72 10.12
C THR A 174 -28.98 -0.10 8.85
N LYS A 175 -30.21 -0.29 8.39
CA LYS A 175 -30.52 -0.88 7.08
C LYS A 175 -31.09 0.21 6.19
N GLY A 176 -31.11 -0.03 4.89
CA GLY A 176 -31.66 0.88 3.90
C GLY A 176 -30.69 1.13 2.75
N VAL A 177 -30.92 2.23 2.04
CA VAL A 177 -30.12 2.66 0.91
C VAL A 177 -29.74 4.12 1.12
N ALA A 178 -28.51 4.48 0.80
CA ALA A 178 -28.01 5.85 0.86
C ALA A 178 -27.33 6.21 -0.45
N ASP A 179 -27.70 7.36 -1.01
CA ASP A 179 -27.09 7.90 -2.21
C ASP A 179 -26.28 9.14 -1.86
N PHE A 180 -25.16 9.28 -2.55
CA PHE A 180 -24.22 10.38 -2.38
C PHE A 180 -23.80 10.91 -3.74
N ASP A 181 -23.80 12.23 -3.86
CA ASP A 181 -23.34 12.93 -5.05
C ASP A 181 -22.73 14.30 -4.69
N SER A 182 -22.06 14.94 -5.64
CA SER A 182 -21.52 16.30 -5.55
C SER A 182 -20.60 16.48 -4.34
N LEU A 183 -19.73 15.49 -4.11
CA LEU A 183 -18.78 15.51 -3.00
C LEU A 183 -17.78 16.64 -3.19
N ARG A 184 -17.54 17.44 -2.12
CA ARG A 184 -16.53 18.49 -2.12
C ARG A 184 -15.80 18.57 -0.79
N PHE A 185 -14.49 18.63 -0.85
CA PHE A 185 -13.60 18.91 0.28
C PHE A 185 -12.77 20.14 -0.05
N SER A 186 -12.97 21.23 0.69
CA SER A 186 -12.33 22.52 0.37
C SER A 186 -11.91 23.28 1.63
N GLU A 187 -10.80 24.02 1.53
CA GLU A 187 -10.36 24.92 2.59
C GLU A 187 -11.25 26.17 2.61
N VAL A 188 -11.66 26.61 3.80
CA VAL A 188 -12.52 27.78 4.01
C VAL A 188 -11.94 28.69 5.08
N SER A 189 -12.30 29.97 5.05
CA SER A 189 -11.75 30.98 5.97
C SER A 189 -12.46 31.03 7.33
N ALA A 190 -13.70 30.55 7.41
CA ALA A 190 -14.53 30.64 8.61
C ALA A 190 -15.57 29.52 8.67
N ILE A 191 -16.11 29.31 9.87
CA ILE A 191 -17.22 28.40 10.12
C ILE A 191 -18.47 29.25 10.40
N PRO A 192 -19.59 29.03 9.71
CA PRO A 192 -20.86 29.69 10.02
C PRO A 192 -21.36 29.36 11.43
N ALA A 193 -22.05 30.32 12.06
CA ALA A 193 -22.66 30.09 13.37
C ALA A 193 -23.70 28.95 13.31
N GLY A 194 -23.63 28.04 14.28
CA GLY A 194 -24.56 26.90 14.37
C GLY A 194 -24.28 25.75 13.40
N ALA A 195 -23.25 25.84 12.56
CA ALA A 195 -22.87 24.74 11.66
C ALA A 195 -22.34 23.52 12.44
N SER A 196 -22.49 22.33 11.85
CA SER A 196 -21.86 21.12 12.37
C SER A 196 -20.34 21.24 12.28
N THR A 197 -19.66 21.15 13.42
CA THR A 197 -18.19 21.32 13.48
C THR A 197 -17.49 20.15 14.13
N LYS A 198 -16.33 19.79 13.57
CA LYS A 198 -15.35 18.91 14.19
C LYS A 198 -14.06 19.67 14.45
N LYS A 199 -13.59 19.67 15.70
CA LYS A 199 -12.27 20.21 16.06
C LYS A 199 -11.34 19.05 16.39
N LEU A 200 -10.24 18.96 15.66
CA LEU A 200 -9.21 17.94 15.86
C LEU A 200 -8.14 18.44 16.83
N SER A 201 -7.57 17.52 17.60
CA SER A 201 -6.57 17.87 18.60
C SER A 201 -5.23 18.22 17.94
N THR A 202 -4.48 19.08 18.61
CA THR A 202 -3.12 19.49 18.22
C THR A 202 -2.05 18.58 18.82
N ALA A 203 -2.45 17.47 19.45
CA ALA A 203 -1.52 16.57 20.12
C ALA A 203 -0.49 16.04 19.12
N ALA A 204 0.79 16.07 19.50
CA ALA A 204 1.86 15.51 18.68
C ALA A 204 1.52 14.04 18.38
N VAL A 205 1.55 13.67 17.10
CA VAL A 205 1.37 12.29 16.67
C VAL A 205 2.44 11.45 17.36
N ALA A 206 2.06 10.66 18.36
CA ALA A 206 2.92 9.57 18.81
C ALA A 206 3.09 8.61 17.62
N PRO A 207 4.31 8.20 17.25
CA PRO A 207 4.51 7.25 16.16
C PRO A 207 3.82 5.94 16.55
N GLY A 208 2.73 5.57 15.87
CA GLY A 208 2.09 4.28 16.13
C GLY A 208 0.61 4.13 15.74
N ALA A 209 -0.12 5.21 15.45
CA ALA A 209 -1.50 5.08 14.97
C ALA A 209 -1.53 4.77 13.46
N ALA A 210 -1.02 3.61 13.07
CA ALA A 210 -1.27 3.05 11.76
C ALA A 210 -2.77 2.78 11.61
N SER A 211 -3.36 3.35 10.57
CA SER A 211 -4.74 3.16 10.13
C SER A 211 -5.17 1.69 10.22
N HIS A 212 -6.37 1.43 10.76
CA HIS A 212 -7.03 0.12 10.74
C HIS A 212 -7.27 -0.42 9.30
N ALA A 213 -7.02 0.39 8.25
CA ALA A 213 -6.97 -0.10 6.87
C ALA A 213 -5.85 -1.14 6.64
N ALA A 214 -4.79 -1.15 7.47
CA ALA A 214 -3.75 -2.17 7.41
C ALA A 214 -4.17 -3.50 8.08
N GLN A 215 -5.15 -3.48 8.98
CA GLN A 215 -5.57 -4.68 9.71
C GLN A 215 -6.47 -5.59 8.84
N ASN A 216 -7.24 -5.02 7.91
CA ASN A 216 -8.10 -5.81 7.02
C ASN A 216 -7.36 -6.39 5.80
N LEU A 217 -6.16 -5.88 5.46
CA LEU A 217 -5.27 -6.53 4.47
C LEU A 217 -4.46 -7.68 5.08
N ALA A 218 -4.39 -7.78 6.41
CA ALA A 218 -3.75 -8.91 7.10
C ALA A 218 -4.68 -10.13 7.21
N ALA A 219 -6.00 -9.92 7.13
CA ALA A 219 -7.01 -10.95 7.38
C ALA A 219 -7.27 -11.92 6.22
N GLU A 220 -6.75 -11.65 5.01
CA GLU A 220 -6.75 -12.60 3.87
C GLU A 220 -5.42 -13.32 3.64
N ARG A 221 -4.43 -13.17 4.55
CA ARG A 221 -3.31 -14.11 4.57
C ARG A 221 -3.79 -15.40 5.24
N LEU A 222 -3.89 -16.46 4.43
CA LEU A 222 -3.93 -17.87 4.80
C LEU A 222 -3.28 -18.13 6.18
N PRO A 223 -3.83 -19.02 7.04
CA PRO A 223 -3.24 -19.30 8.34
C PRO A 223 -1.76 -19.66 8.18
N SER A 224 -0.88 -18.76 8.60
CA SER A 224 0.56 -18.93 8.50
C SER A 224 0.99 -19.95 9.55
N SER A 225 0.92 -21.24 9.20
CA SER A 225 1.90 -22.18 9.75
C SER A 225 3.28 -21.63 9.42
N PRO A 226 4.21 -21.51 10.38
CA PRO A 226 5.56 -21.06 10.06
C PRO A 226 6.15 -22.03 9.02
N PRO A 227 6.66 -21.55 7.87
CA PRO A 227 7.34 -22.43 6.94
C PRO A 227 8.54 -23.03 7.68
N LYS A 228 8.60 -24.37 7.75
CA LYS A 228 9.80 -25.05 8.22
C LYS A 228 11.00 -24.51 7.43
N PRO A 229 12.12 -24.17 8.06
CA PRO A 229 13.25 -23.56 7.36
C PRO A 229 13.71 -24.50 6.23
N ILE A 230 13.63 -24.03 4.98
CA ILE A 230 14.11 -24.73 3.76
C ILE A 230 15.65 -24.60 3.63
N TYR A 231 16.30 -23.94 4.57
CA TYR A 231 17.76 -23.76 4.62
C TYR A 231 18.59 -25.05 4.44
N PRO A 232 18.25 -26.24 4.97
CA PRO A 232 19.07 -27.42 4.69
C PRO A 232 18.99 -27.86 3.22
N LEU A 233 17.85 -27.65 2.54
CA LEU A 233 17.68 -28.04 1.13
C LEU A 233 18.43 -27.09 0.18
N LEU A 234 18.41 -25.78 0.48
CA LEU A 234 19.17 -24.77 -0.29
C LEU A 234 20.68 -24.92 -0.09
N ILE A 235 21.14 -25.25 1.14
CA ILE A 235 22.55 -25.54 1.41
C ILE A 235 23.00 -26.80 0.68
N LEU A 236 22.19 -27.87 0.67
CA LEU A 236 22.50 -29.09 -0.09
C LEU A 236 22.53 -28.84 -1.60
N LEU A 237 21.64 -28.00 -2.14
CA LEU A 237 21.62 -27.64 -3.56
C LEU A 237 22.88 -26.84 -3.95
N VAL A 238 23.30 -25.87 -3.12
CA VAL A 238 24.53 -25.09 -3.35
C VAL A 238 25.78 -25.97 -3.25
N LEU A 239 25.83 -26.90 -2.30
CA LEU A 239 26.95 -27.85 -2.19
C LEU A 239 26.98 -28.84 -3.36
N ALA A 240 25.81 -29.31 -3.84
CA ALA A 240 25.72 -30.19 -5.00
C ALA A 240 26.18 -29.49 -6.30
N ILE A 241 25.75 -28.25 -6.52
CA ILE A 241 26.19 -27.43 -7.67
C ILE A 241 27.70 -27.16 -7.57
N GLY A 242 28.20 -26.80 -6.39
CA GLY A 242 29.63 -26.60 -6.15
C GLY A 242 30.47 -27.86 -6.42
N GLY A 243 30.00 -29.02 -5.97
CA GLY A 243 30.64 -30.31 -6.21
C GLY A 243 30.66 -30.69 -7.70
N ALA A 244 29.56 -30.50 -8.42
CA ALA A 244 29.47 -30.76 -9.85
C ALA A 244 30.43 -29.88 -10.67
N VAL A 245 30.59 -28.60 -10.31
CA VAL A 245 31.55 -27.69 -10.96
C VAL A 245 33.00 -28.12 -10.72
N VAL A 246 33.34 -28.61 -9.52
CA VAL A 246 34.69 -29.12 -9.22
C VAL A 246 34.98 -30.42 -9.98
N LEU A 247 34.01 -31.32 -10.08
CA LEU A 247 34.15 -32.57 -10.85
C LEU A 247 34.29 -32.31 -12.34
N LEU A 248 33.48 -31.40 -12.91
CA LEU A 248 33.57 -31.01 -14.32
C LEU A 248 34.90 -30.32 -14.67
N ARG A 249 35.47 -29.53 -13.74
CA ARG A 249 36.80 -28.93 -13.90
C ARG A 249 37.93 -29.96 -13.80
N ARG A 250 37.74 -31.04 -13.04
CA ARG A 250 38.70 -32.15 -12.95
C ARG A 250 38.63 -33.08 -14.16
N SER A 251 37.44 -33.33 -14.72
CA SER A 251 37.28 -34.16 -15.92
C SER A 251 37.67 -33.45 -17.22
N GLY A 252 37.78 -32.11 -17.22
CA GLY A 252 38.30 -31.33 -18.35
C GLY A 252 39.83 -31.26 -18.46
N ALA A 253 40.58 -31.90 -17.56
CA ALA A 253 42.05 -31.84 -17.51
C ALA A 253 42.76 -33.10 -18.05
N THR A 254 42.07 -33.97 -18.80
CA THR A 254 42.68 -35.09 -19.53
C THR A 254 42.22 -35.09 -20.99
N GLY A 255 42.58 -34.03 -21.72
CA GLY A 255 42.62 -34.04 -23.18
C GLY A 255 44.00 -34.47 -23.64
N SER A 256 44.19 -35.76 -23.88
CA SER A 256 45.35 -36.33 -24.56
C SER A 256 45.41 -35.82 -26.00
N ALA A 257 46.60 -35.36 -26.42
CA ALA A 257 46.89 -34.91 -27.79
C ALA A 257 46.59 -36.01 -28.84
N PRO A 258 46.17 -35.66 -30.06
CA PRO A 258 45.92 -36.63 -31.13
C PRO A 258 47.23 -37.27 -31.62
N PRO A 259 47.25 -38.56 -32.02
CA PRO A 259 48.45 -39.21 -32.52
C PRO A 259 48.76 -38.76 -33.95
N VAL A 260 50.05 -38.58 -34.21
CA VAL A 260 50.63 -38.31 -35.54
C VAL A 260 50.56 -39.59 -36.38
N GLU A 261 49.94 -39.49 -37.55
CA GLU A 261 49.84 -40.54 -38.57
C GLU A 261 51.24 -40.85 -39.16
N SER A 262 51.57 -42.13 -39.31
CA SER A 262 52.77 -42.59 -40.03
C SER A 262 52.37 -43.62 -41.09
N PRO A 263 53.05 -43.67 -42.25
CA PRO A 263 52.52 -44.21 -43.51
C PRO A 263 52.61 -45.75 -43.63
N PRO A 264 51.93 -46.34 -44.64
CA PRO A 264 51.89 -47.78 -44.85
C PRO A 264 53.10 -48.24 -45.67
N ASP A 265 53.68 -49.40 -45.32
CA ASP A 265 54.54 -50.12 -46.25
C ASP A 265 54.15 -51.60 -46.33
N THR A 266 53.77 -51.93 -47.56
CA THR A 266 53.69 -53.20 -48.28
C THR A 266 54.37 -54.42 -47.66
N GLU A 267 53.80 -55.62 -47.86
CA GLU A 267 54.24 -56.48 -48.97
C GLU A 267 53.58 -57.89 -48.98
N LYS A 268 53.21 -58.26 -50.23
CA LYS A 268 52.93 -59.53 -50.93
C LYS A 268 52.33 -60.78 -50.27
N PRO A 269 51.47 -61.48 -51.05
CA PRO A 269 51.19 -62.90 -50.91
C PRO A 269 52.16 -63.76 -51.76
N ASP A 270 52.33 -65.02 -51.37
CA ASP A 270 52.86 -66.14 -52.16
C ASP A 270 52.65 -67.39 -51.26
N VAL A 271 52.19 -68.57 -51.67
CA VAL A 271 52.15 -69.32 -52.92
C VAL A 271 50.96 -70.30 -52.84
N ALA A 272 50.38 -70.67 -53.97
CA ALA A 272 50.11 -72.08 -54.29
C ALA A 272 50.53 -72.33 -55.74
#